data_AF-A0A7G6T6P1-F1
#
_entry.id   AF-A0A7G6T6P1-F1
#
_cell.length_a   1.000
_cell.length_b   1.000
_cell.length_c   1.000
_cell.angle_alpha   90.00
_cell.angle_beta   90.00
_cell.angle_gamma   90.00
#
_symmetry.space_group_name_H-M   'P 1'
#
loop_
_entity.id
_entity.type
_entity.pdbx_description
1 polymer ?
#
loop_
_entity_poly.entity_id
_entity_poly.type
_entity_poly.pdbx_seq_one_letter_code
_entity_poly.pdbx_strand_id
1 'polypeptide(L)'
;MSPVRKPQPVDHSILNEMLALRLQQLEIENGGMEAFLPKTGLARGTYYTMLRGIGNPTLKTMERIASKLNMTVFELLGFEIDDARRALKKRGVDYDELTSAIRKKDEATRRVARQTRSQKLSG
;
A
#
# COMPACT_ATOMS: atom_id res chain seq x y z
N MET A 1 7.10 -7.70 40.75
CA MET A 1 7.45 -6.73 39.69
C MET A 1 7.33 -7.43 38.35
N SER A 2 6.44 -6.96 37.47
CA SER A 2 6.39 -7.47 36.09
C SER A 2 7.69 -7.11 35.37
N PRO A 3 8.28 -8.02 34.58
CA PRO A 3 9.55 -7.76 33.91
C PRO A 3 9.38 -6.58 32.95
N VAL A 4 10.22 -5.55 33.14
CA VAL A 4 10.32 -4.41 32.22
C VAL A 4 10.83 -4.95 30.89
N ARG A 5 9.94 -5.01 29.90
CA ARG A 5 10.28 -5.46 28.55
C ARG A 5 11.29 -4.46 27.97
N LYS A 6 12.53 -4.89 27.74
CA LYS A 6 13.53 -4.04 27.08
C LYS A 6 12.96 -3.59 25.72
N PRO A 7 13.03 -2.30 25.38
CA PRO A 7 12.59 -1.83 24.07
C PRO A 7 13.37 -2.60 23.00
N GLN A 8 12.65 -3.20 22.06
CA GLN A 8 13.31 -3.86 20.94
C GLN A 8 13.99 -2.80 20.07
N PRO A 9 15.16 -3.10 19.47
CA PRO A 9 15.75 -2.23 18.46
C PRO A 9 14.69 -1.95 17.39
N VAL A 10 14.44 -0.68 17.12
CA VAL A 10 13.59 -0.30 16.00
C VAL A 10 14.47 -0.42 14.76
N ASP A 11 14.23 -1.43 13.94
CA ASP A 11 14.89 -1.56 12.65
C ASP A 11 14.30 -0.52 11.69
N HIS A 12 15.03 0.58 11.52
CA HIS A 12 14.70 1.62 10.55
C HIS A 12 15.08 1.13 9.14
N SER A 13 14.09 1.04 8.26
CA SER A 13 14.27 0.72 6.84
C SER A 13 14.15 1.99 6.00
N ILE A 14 14.99 2.14 4.98
CA ILE A 14 14.89 3.25 4.02
C ILE A 14 13.46 3.38 3.46
N LEU A 15 12.81 2.25 3.14
CA LEU A 15 11.43 2.29 2.63
C LEU A 15 10.42 2.79 3.65
N ASN A 16 10.62 2.49 4.94
CA ASN A 16 9.75 3.01 5.99
C ASN A 16 9.92 4.52 6.16
N GLU A 17 11.16 4.99 6.15
CA GLU A 17 11.46 6.42 6.25
C GLU A 17 10.93 7.18 5.03
N MET A 18 11.09 6.63 3.82
CA MET A 18 10.50 7.19 2.60
C MET A 18 8.98 7.28 2.70
N LEU A 19 8.33 6.20 3.16
CA LEU A 19 6.88 6.21 3.37
C LEU A 19 6.47 7.24 4.42
N ALA A 20 7.19 7.33 5.54
CA ALA A 20 6.93 8.28 6.62
C ALA A 20 6.98 9.73 6.11
N LEU A 21 8.05 10.09 5.42
CA LEU A 21 8.24 11.42 4.83
C LEU A 21 7.13 11.75 3.81
N ARG A 22 6.78 10.79 2.95
CA ARG A 22 5.71 10.99 1.96
C ARG A 22 4.34 11.12 2.59
N LEU A 23 4.03 10.34 3.62
CA LEU A 23 2.78 10.48 4.37
C LEU A 23 2.68 11.85 5.06
N GLN A 24 3.78 12.33 5.66
CA GLN A 24 3.83 13.66 6.26
C GLN A 24 3.64 14.78 5.23
N GLN A 25 4.29 14.67 4.07
CA GLN A 25 4.11 15.63 2.97
C GLN A 25 2.65 15.68 2.49
N LEU A 26 2.07 14.51 2.22
CA LEU A 26 0.67 14.40 1.80
C LEU A 26 -0.29 14.92 2.86
N GLU A 27 0.01 14.70 4.14
CA GLU A 27 -0.76 15.29 5.24
C GLU A 27 -0.80 16.81 5.15
N ILE A 28 0.36 17.46 4.99
CA ILE A 28 0.48 18.91 4.88
C ILE A 28 -0.29 19.43 3.66
N GLU A 29 -0.11 18.80 2.50
CA GLU A 29 -0.79 19.16 1.25
C GLU A 29 -2.32 19.01 1.35
N ASN A 30 -2.81 18.14 2.24
CA ASN A 30 -4.23 17.87 2.43
C ASN A 30 -4.87 18.66 3.58
N GLY A 31 -4.17 19.62 4.17
CA GLY A 31 -4.70 20.48 5.23
C GLY A 31 -4.58 19.88 6.64
N GLY A 32 -3.62 18.98 6.84
CA GLY A 32 -3.30 18.40 8.14
C GLY A 32 -3.97 17.05 8.42
N MET A 33 -3.54 16.44 9.54
CA MET A 33 -3.88 15.08 9.95
C MET A 33 -5.37 14.74 9.92
N GLU A 34 -6.21 15.63 10.48
CA GLU A 34 -7.65 15.38 10.62
C GLU A 34 -8.37 15.32 9.26
N ALA A 35 -7.88 16.07 8.26
CA ALA A 35 -8.39 16.02 6.90
C ALA A 35 -7.79 14.88 6.06
N PHE A 36 -6.56 14.48 6.36
CA PHE A 36 -5.83 13.46 5.61
C PHE A 36 -6.19 12.02 6.02
N LEU A 37 -6.29 11.73 7.33
CA LEU A 37 -6.52 10.38 7.82
C LEU A 37 -7.78 9.70 7.25
N PRO A 38 -8.95 10.36 7.18
CA PRO A 38 -10.15 9.76 6.60
C PRO A 38 -9.97 9.34 5.14
N LYS A 39 -9.13 10.05 4.38
CA LYS A 39 -8.82 9.73 2.99
C LYS A 39 -8.02 8.44 2.88
N THR A 40 -7.04 8.23 3.76
CA THR A 40 -6.16 7.04 3.72
C THR A 40 -6.82 5.76 4.23
N GLY A 41 -7.84 5.88 5.10
CA GLY A 41 -8.45 4.75 5.79
C GLY A 41 -7.54 4.11 6.85
N LEU A 42 -6.51 4.84 7.31
CA LEU A 42 -5.63 4.42 8.39
C LEU A 42 -6.22 4.77 9.75
N ALA A 43 -6.04 3.86 10.71
CA ALA A 43 -6.25 4.19 12.11
C ALA A 43 -5.15 5.15 12.59
N ARG A 44 -5.51 6.10 13.46
CA ARG A 44 -4.58 7.10 14.02
C ARG A 44 -3.31 6.50 14.62
N GLY A 45 -3.43 5.39 15.35
CA GLY A 45 -2.28 4.67 15.90
C GLY A 45 -1.35 4.09 14.83
N THR A 46 -1.91 3.46 13.79
CA THR A 46 -1.13 2.94 12.65
C THR A 46 -0.40 4.06 11.93
N TYR A 47 -1.05 5.21 11.75
CA TYR A 47 -0.45 6.37 11.13
C TYR A 47 0.76 6.89 11.91
N TYR A 48 0.63 7.08 13.23
CA TYR A 48 1.77 7.53 14.05
C TYR A 48 2.92 6.53 14.07
N THR A 49 2.62 5.23 14.04
CA THR A 49 3.65 4.18 13.91
C THR A 49 4.41 4.34 12.60
N MET A 50 3.69 4.50 11.48
CA MET A 50 4.30 4.76 10.16
C MET A 50 5.12 6.04 10.12
N LEU A 51 4.62 7.15 10.70
CA LEU A 51 5.34 8.43 10.73
C LEU A 51 6.67 8.38 11.49
N ARG A 52 6.82 7.44 12.42
CA ARG A 52 8.08 7.26 13.16
C ARG A 52 9.08 6.36 12.43
N GLY A 53 8.74 5.91 11.21
CA GLY A 53 9.49 4.87 10.50
C GLY A 53 9.40 3.50 11.19
N ILE A 54 8.53 3.37 12.21
CA ILE A 54 8.40 2.17 13.03
C ILE A 54 7.41 1.23 12.36
N GLY A 55 7.80 -0.03 12.18
CA GLY A 55 6.93 -1.09 11.67
C GLY A 55 7.29 -1.56 10.27
N ASN A 56 6.52 -2.49 9.74
CA ASN A 56 6.75 -3.09 8.42
C ASN A 56 5.42 -3.13 7.67
N PRO A 57 5.02 -2.02 7.03
CA PRO A 57 3.77 -1.98 6.28
C PRO A 57 3.84 -3.01 5.15
N THR A 58 2.88 -3.94 5.13
CA THR A 58 2.81 -4.93 4.06
C THR A 58 2.56 -4.24 2.71
N LEU A 59 2.98 -4.87 1.62
CA LEU A 59 2.66 -4.39 0.26
C LEU A 59 1.17 -4.08 0.10
N LYS A 60 0.30 -4.98 0.61
CA LYS A 60 -1.16 -4.80 0.62
C LYS A 60 -1.62 -3.55 1.39
N THR A 61 -0.92 -3.19 2.47
CA THR A 61 -1.23 -1.98 3.22
C THR A 61 -0.87 -0.74 2.40
N MET A 62 0.29 -0.73 1.75
CA MET A 62 0.71 0.37 0.87
C MET A 62 -0.22 0.51 -0.33
N GLU A 63 -0.60 -0.59 -0.98
CA GLU A 63 -1.57 -0.60 -2.09
C GLU A 63 -2.92 -0.01 -1.68
N ARG A 64 -3.41 -0.36 -0.49
CA ARG A 64 -4.68 0.17 0.03
C ARG A 64 -4.61 1.68 0.25
N ILE A 65 -3.53 2.18 0.85
CA ILE A 65 -3.32 3.63 1.06
C ILE A 65 -3.25 4.34 -0.30
N ALA A 66 -2.42 3.83 -1.21
CA ALA A 66 -2.23 4.41 -2.53
C ALA A 66 -3.55 4.47 -3.33
N SER A 67 -4.29 3.36 -3.37
CA SER A 67 -5.60 3.29 -4.04
C SER A 67 -6.61 4.29 -3.45
N LYS A 68 -6.61 4.47 -2.13
CA LYS A 68 -7.49 5.42 -1.44
C LYS A 68 -7.15 6.88 -1.77
N LEU A 69 -5.89 7.15 -2.08
CA LEU A 69 -5.40 8.45 -2.51
C LEU A 69 -5.38 8.60 -4.05
N ASN A 70 -5.96 7.64 -4.79
CA ASN A 70 -5.99 7.60 -6.26
C ASN A 70 -4.58 7.69 -6.90
N MET A 71 -3.61 6.99 -6.32
CA MET A 71 -2.23 6.91 -6.82
C MET A 71 -1.73 5.46 -6.80
N THR A 72 -0.60 5.23 -7.44
CA THR A 72 0.16 3.97 -7.37
C THR A 72 1.06 3.93 -6.14
N VAL A 73 1.55 2.75 -5.79
CA VAL A 73 2.53 2.60 -4.70
C VAL A 73 3.85 3.31 -5.04
N PHE A 74 4.22 3.39 -6.32
CA PHE A 74 5.38 4.16 -6.76
C PHE A 74 5.23 5.64 -6.43
N GLU A 75 4.09 6.24 -6.80
CA GLU A 75 3.78 7.65 -6.51
C GLU A 75 3.64 7.93 -5.00
N LEU A 76 3.08 6.97 -4.26
CA LEU A 76 3.03 7.03 -2.80
C LEU A 76 4.45 7.11 -2.21
N LEU A 77 5.40 6.35 -2.76
CA LEU A 77 6.82 6.39 -2.36
C LEU A 77 7.60 7.55 -3.00
N GLY A 78 6.94 8.41 -3.78
CA GLY A 78 7.54 9.60 -4.39
C GLY A 78 8.23 9.38 -5.74
N PHE A 79 7.97 8.25 -6.39
CA PHE A 79 8.48 7.95 -7.73
C PHE A 79 7.46 8.21 -8.82
N GLU A 80 7.93 8.60 -10.00
CA GLU A 80 7.11 8.62 -11.20
C GLU A 80 6.92 7.19 -11.73
N ILE A 81 5.68 6.84 -12.09
CA ILE A 81 5.37 5.51 -12.64
C ILE A 81 6.11 5.26 -13.96
N ASP A 82 6.42 6.31 -14.72
CA ASP A 82 7.13 6.23 -15.99
C ASP A 82 8.57 5.74 -15.85
N ASP A 83 9.22 6.04 -14.71
CA ASP A 83 10.53 5.49 -14.39
C ASP A 83 10.45 3.98 -14.13
N ALA A 84 9.42 3.53 -13.41
CA ALA A 84 9.17 2.11 -13.18
C ALA A 84 8.90 1.38 -14.52
N ARG A 85 8.06 1.96 -15.38
CA ARG A 85 7.79 1.45 -16.74
C ARG A 85 9.07 1.31 -17.55
N ARG A 86 9.90 2.36 -17.56
CA ARG A 86 11.18 2.38 -18.29
C ARG A 86 12.16 1.34 -17.73
N ALA A 87 12.27 1.22 -16.42
CA ALA A 87 13.15 0.26 -15.76
C ALA A 87 12.74 -1.19 -16.06
N LEU A 88 11.44 -1.50 -16.01
CA LEU A 88 10.92 -2.83 -16.34
C LEU A 88 11.10 -3.17 -17.83
N LYS A 89 10.81 -2.21 -18.71
CA LYS A 89 10.99 -2.40 -20.16
C LYS A 89 12.44 -2.74 -20.52
N LYS A 90 13.43 -2.10 -19.87
CA LYS A 90 14.86 -2.44 -20.02
C LYS A 90 15.21 -3.88 -19.62
N ARG A 91 14.37 -4.52 -18.80
CA ARG A 91 14.51 -5.91 -18.37
C ARG A 91 13.58 -6.87 -19.11
N GLY A 92 12.92 -6.40 -20.18
CA GLY A 92 12.01 -7.21 -20.98
C GLY A 92 10.62 -7.41 -20.37
N VAL A 93 10.24 -6.60 -19.39
CA VAL A 93 8.91 -6.66 -18.76
C VAL A 93 8.10 -5.43 -19.19
N ASP A 94 6.99 -5.66 -19.88
CA ASP A 94 6.01 -4.60 -20.18
C ASP A 94 5.06 -4.41 -18.98
N TYR A 95 5.06 -3.21 -18.41
CA TYR A 95 4.26 -2.88 -17.24
C TYR A 95 2.74 -2.89 -17.52
N ASP A 96 2.31 -2.43 -18.69
CA ASP A 96 0.89 -2.38 -19.05
C ASP A 96 0.35 -3.76 -19.36
N GLU A 97 1.15 -4.59 -20.02
CA GLU A 97 0.82 -5.99 -20.25
C GLU A 97 0.70 -6.74 -18.93
N LEU A 98 1.66 -6.58 -18.01
CA LEU A 98 1.62 -7.17 -16.68
C LEU A 98 0.37 -6.74 -15.91
N THR A 99 0.08 -5.44 -15.90
CA THR A 99 -1.11 -4.88 -15.24
C THR A 99 -2.40 -5.46 -15.83
N SER A 100 -2.47 -5.58 -17.15
CA SER A 100 -3.61 -6.16 -17.86
C SER A 100 -3.78 -7.65 -17.56
N ALA A 101 -2.69 -8.41 -17.50
CA ALA A 101 -2.70 -9.83 -17.14
C ALA A 101 -3.21 -10.06 -15.71
N ILE A 102 -2.77 -9.22 -14.76
CA ILE A 102 -3.26 -9.26 -13.36
C ILE A 102 -4.77 -9.00 -13.31
N ARG A 103 -5.27 -7.97 -14.00
CA ARG A 103 -6.71 -7.68 -14.06
C ARG A 103 -7.52 -8.85 -14.59
N LYS A 104 -7.07 -9.48 -15.68
CA LYS A 104 -7.71 -10.68 -16.25
C LYS A 104 -7.73 -11.83 -15.25
N LYS A 105 -6.62 -12.05 -14.53
CA LYS A 105 -6.53 -13.08 -13.47
C LYS A 105 -7.54 -12.82 -12.34
N ASP A 106 -7.64 -11.58 -11.85
CA ASP A 106 -8.57 -11.22 -10.79
C ASP A 106 -10.04 -11.34 -11.20
N GLU A 107 -10.36 -11.01 -12.46
CA GLU A 107 -11.70 -11.22 -13.02
C GLU A 107 -12.05 -12.71 -13.11
N ALA A 108 -11.11 -13.54 -13.58
CA ALA A 108 -11.30 -14.98 -13.64
C ALA A 108 -11.53 -15.58 -12.25
N THR A 109 -10.71 -15.20 -11.25
CA THR A 109 -10.88 -15.65 -9.86
C THR A 109 -12.24 -15.23 -9.29
N ARG A 110 -12.69 -13.99 -9.57
CA ARG A 110 -14.01 -13.51 -9.13
C ARG A 110 -15.17 -14.28 -9.79
N ARG A 111 -15.05 -14.65 -11.08
CA ARG A 111 -16.06 -15.46 -11.78
C ARG A 111 -16.19 -16.84 -11.16
N VAL A 112 -15.08 -17.52 -10.90
CA VAL A 112 -15.07 -18.84 -10.24
C VAL A 112 -15.74 -18.76 -8.87
N ALA A 113 -15.35 -17.79 -8.03
CA ALA A 113 -15.94 -17.62 -6.70
C ALA A 113 -17.47 -17.39 -6.72
N ARG A 114 -17.98 -16.65 -7.72
CA ARG A 114 -19.43 -16.45 -7.90
C ARG A 114 -20.14 -17.74 -8.30
N GLN A 115 -19.56 -18.52 -9.23
CA GLN A 115 -20.13 -19.81 -9.65
C GLN A 115 -20.23 -20.80 -8.49
N THR A 116 -19.16 -20.93 -7.69
CA THR A 116 -19.16 -21.80 -6.50
C THR A 116 -20.20 -21.39 -5.47
N ARG A 117 -20.42 -20.07 -5.27
CA ARG A 117 -21.48 -19.57 -4.37
C ARG A 117 -22.88 -19.86 -4.90
N SER A 118 -23.11 -19.68 -6.20
CA SER A 118 -24.41 -19.97 -6.82
C SER A 118 -24.77 -21.45 -6.72
N GLN A 119 -23.81 -22.36 -6.95
CA GLN A 119 -24.06 -23.81 -6.82
C GLN A 119 -24.40 -24.23 -5.38
N LYS A 120 -23.79 -23.61 -4.37
CA LYS A 120 -24.09 -23.90 -2.95
C LYS A 120 -25.44 -23.36 -2.47
N LEU A 121 -26.07 -22.45 -3.20
CA LEU A 121 -27.37 -21.86 -2.86
C LEU A 121 -28.53 -22.54 -3.61
N SER A 122 -28.23 -23.40 -4.59
CA SER A 122 -29.21 -24.09 -5.43
C SER A 122 -29.28 -25.61 -5.17
N GLY A 123 -28.53 -26.12 -4.20
CA GLY A 123 -28.58 -27.50 -3.71
C GLY A 123 -28.78 -27.52 -2.21
#